data_AF-A0A847XG20-F1
#
_entry.id   AF-A0A847XG20-F1
#
_cell.length_a   1.000
_cell.length_b   1.000
_cell.length_c   1.000
_cell.angle_alpha   90.00
_cell.angle_beta   90.00
_cell.angle_gamma   90.00
#
_symmetry.space_group_name_H-M   'P 1'
#
loop_
_entity.id
_entity.type
_entity.pdbx_description
1 polymer ?
#
loop_
_entity_poly.entity_id
_entity_poly.type
_entity_poly.pdbx_seq_one_letter_code
_entity_poly.pdbx_strand_id
1 'polypeptide(L)'
;MEYLYQKVSYLRGLAEGLGIEEESKEGKLLLHIIDTLEDFADAMDETMENYEDLEEYVSYIDEDLSDVEDELYGFDDEDDFYPYEDFDDENFECIDFDCDCCDEEIEEDDEE
;
A
#
# COMPACT_ATOMS: atom_id res chain seq x y z
N MET A 1 -16.67 6.06 6.70
CA MET A 1 -17.37 4.82 6.26
C MET A 1 -18.88 4.74 6.49
N GLU A 2 -19.56 5.77 7.01
CA GLU A 2 -21.01 5.69 7.36
C GLU A 2 -21.92 5.16 6.23
N TYR A 3 -21.55 5.36 4.97
CA TYR A 3 -22.31 4.87 3.82
C TYR A 3 -22.45 3.34 3.77
N LEU A 4 -21.40 2.58 4.10
CA LEU A 4 -21.47 1.12 4.08
C LEU A 4 -22.34 0.60 5.23
N TYR A 5 -22.17 1.13 6.43
CA TYR A 5 -23.05 0.84 7.56
C TYR A 5 -24.52 1.23 7.29
N GLN A 6 -24.78 2.36 6.63
CA GLN A 6 -26.12 2.75 6.21
C GLN A 6 -26.73 1.75 5.24
N LYS A 7 -25.93 1.21 4.30
CA LYS A 7 -26.40 0.17 3.38
C LYS A 7 -26.69 -1.15 4.08
N VAL A 8 -25.82 -1.60 4.97
CA VAL A 8 -26.04 -2.81 5.77
C VAL A 8 -27.30 -2.66 6.63
N SER A 9 -27.47 -1.51 7.29
CA SER A 9 -28.65 -1.18 8.08
C SER A 9 -29.94 -1.15 7.24
N TYR A 10 -29.87 -0.60 6.02
CA TYR A 10 -30.99 -0.62 5.08
C TYR A 10 -31.35 -2.05 4.65
N LEU A 11 -30.36 -2.90 4.36
CA LEU A 11 -30.59 -4.31 4.01
C LEU A 11 -31.22 -5.09 5.18
N ARG A 12 -30.76 -4.82 6.41
CA ARG A 12 -31.32 -5.41 7.63
C ARG A 12 -32.79 -5.03 7.81
N GLY A 13 -33.11 -3.74 7.70
CA GLY A 13 -34.50 -3.26 7.75
C GLY A 13 -35.38 -3.78 6.61
N LEU A 14 -34.81 -3.95 5.41
CA LEU A 14 -35.51 -4.56 4.28
C LEU A 14 -35.81 -6.04 4.53
N ALA A 15 -34.86 -6.78 5.10
CA ALA A 15 -35.05 -8.19 5.46
C ALA A 15 -36.16 -8.36 6.50
N GLU A 16 -36.19 -7.50 7.53
CA GLU A 16 -37.27 -7.44 8.52
C GLU A 16 -38.62 -7.11 7.86
N GLY A 17 -38.65 -6.09 6.98
CA GLY A 17 -39.87 -5.65 6.29
C GLY A 17 -40.46 -6.70 5.32
N LEU A 18 -39.62 -7.60 4.82
CA LEU A 18 -40.03 -8.72 3.97
C LEU A 18 -40.43 -9.98 4.77
N GLY A 19 -40.30 -9.96 6.09
CA GLY A 19 -40.56 -11.13 6.94
C GLY A 19 -39.54 -12.25 6.71
N ILE A 20 -38.28 -11.89 6.44
CA ILE A 20 -37.20 -12.87 6.31
C ILE A 20 -36.81 -13.32 7.73
N GLU A 21 -37.08 -14.59 8.02
CA GLU A 21 -36.85 -15.18 9.34
C GLU A 21 -35.87 -16.37 9.25
N GLU A 22 -35.16 -16.63 10.35
CA GLU A 22 -34.18 -17.72 10.48
C GLU A 22 -34.78 -19.13 10.35
N GLU A 23 -36.11 -19.28 10.43
CA GLU A 23 -36.77 -20.58 10.29
C GLU A 23 -36.62 -21.18 8.89
N SER A 24 -36.47 -20.34 7.86
CA SER A 24 -36.21 -20.77 6.50
C SER A 24 -34.71 -20.89 6.23
N LYS A 25 -34.31 -21.86 5.41
CA LYS A 25 -32.89 -22.04 5.05
C LYS A 25 -32.37 -20.82 4.28
N GLU A 26 -33.22 -20.27 3.41
CA GLU A 26 -32.97 -19.10 2.61
C GLU A 26 -32.87 -17.84 3.48
N GLY A 27 -33.77 -17.67 4.45
CA GLY A 27 -33.74 -16.52 5.35
C GLY A 27 -32.52 -16.53 6.27
N LYS A 28 -32.16 -17.70 6.81
CA LYS A 28 -30.93 -17.86 7.57
C LYS A 28 -29.68 -17.51 6.74
N LEU A 29 -29.62 -17.95 5.48
CA LEU A 29 -28.52 -17.59 4.58
C LEU A 29 -28.45 -16.07 4.34
N LEU A 30 -29.59 -15.44 4.06
CA LEU A 30 -29.65 -14.01 3.78
C LEU A 30 -29.26 -13.15 4.99
N LEU A 31 -29.70 -13.53 6.19
CA LEU A 31 -29.32 -12.84 7.43
C LEU A 31 -27.82 -12.95 7.68
N HIS A 32 -27.23 -14.15 7.51
CA HIS A 32 -25.78 -14.30 7.64
C HIS A 32 -24.98 -13.54 6.57
N ILE A 33 -25.51 -13.38 5.36
CA ILE A 33 -24.89 -12.53 4.35
C ILE A 33 -24.90 -11.07 4.82
N ILE A 34 -26.00 -10.59 5.41
CA ILE A 34 -26.08 -9.22 5.95
C ILE A 34 -25.08 -9.03 7.09
N ASP A 35 -24.99 -9.98 8.02
CA ASP A 35 -24.01 -9.93 9.12
C ASP A 35 -22.57 -9.93 8.57
N THR A 36 -22.28 -10.77 7.58
CA THR A 36 -20.97 -10.78 6.93
C THR A 36 -20.66 -9.41 6.30
N LEU A 37 -21.64 -8.77 5.65
CA LEU A 37 -21.46 -7.43 5.08
C LEU A 37 -21.22 -6.36 6.16
N GLU A 38 -21.72 -6.55 7.38
CA GLU A 38 -21.39 -5.72 8.56
C GLU A 38 -19.91 -5.87 8.91
N ASP A 39 -19.41 -7.11 9.02
CA ASP A 39 -17.98 -7.40 9.28
C ASP A 39 -17.06 -6.81 8.18
N PHE A 40 -17.50 -6.84 6.92
CA PHE A 40 -16.77 -6.20 5.82
C PHE A 40 -16.75 -4.68 5.95
N ALA A 41 -17.81 -4.06 6.46
CA ALA A 41 -17.83 -2.63 6.70
C ALA A 41 -16.86 -2.26 7.83
N ASP A 42 -16.81 -3.04 8.91
CA ASP A 42 -15.86 -2.86 10.02
C ASP A 42 -14.41 -2.97 9.54
N ALA A 43 -14.07 -4.06 8.84
CA ALA A 43 -12.70 -4.29 8.36
C ALA A 43 -12.23 -3.22 7.36
N MET A 44 -13.15 -2.69 6.55
CA MET A 44 -12.84 -1.61 5.62
C MET A 44 -12.59 -0.27 6.34
N ASP A 45 -13.27 -0.01 7.45
CA ASP A 45 -13.06 1.19 8.26
C ASP A 45 -11.67 1.17 8.90
N GLU A 46 -11.31 0.05 9.53
CA GLU A 46 -9.97 -0.18 10.08
C GLU A 46 -8.89 -0.07 8.99
N THR A 47 -9.15 -0.57 7.79
CA THR A 47 -8.20 -0.45 6.67
C THR A 47 -8.00 1.00 6.23
N MET A 48 -9.06 1.82 6.23
CA MET A 48 -8.96 3.23 5.89
C MET A 48 -8.19 4.01 6.95
N GLU A 49 -8.44 3.76 8.23
CA GLU A 49 -7.68 4.37 9.33
C GLU A 49 -6.17 4.07 9.20
N ASN A 50 -5.82 2.79 9.00
CA ASN A 50 -4.42 2.40 8.78
C ASN A 50 -3.81 3.04 7.51
N TYR A 51 -4.61 3.29 6.48
CA TYR A 51 -4.15 3.94 5.26
C TYR A 51 -3.90 5.45 5.47
N GLU A 52 -4.76 6.13 6.22
CA GLU A 52 -4.55 7.52 6.63
C GLU A 52 -3.28 7.67 7.46
N ASP A 53 -3.04 6.77 8.42
CA ASP A 53 -1.81 6.73 9.20
C ASP A 53 -0.58 6.53 8.30
N LEU A 54 -0.67 5.64 7.30
CA LEU A 54 0.41 5.40 6.35
C LEU A 54 0.70 6.62 5.47
N GLU A 55 -0.33 7.33 5.02
CA GLU A 55 -0.17 8.58 4.27
C GLU A 55 0.60 9.63 5.11
N GLU A 56 0.28 9.73 6.40
CA GLU A 56 1.01 10.60 7.33
C GLU A 56 2.49 10.18 7.47
N TYR A 57 2.78 8.89 7.66
CA TYR A 57 4.16 8.40 7.70
C TYR A 57 4.93 8.70 6.42
N VAL A 58 4.31 8.54 5.25
CA VAL A 58 4.94 8.87 3.97
C VAL A 58 5.22 10.36 3.86
N SER A 59 4.30 11.22 4.33
CA SER A 59 4.53 12.67 4.39
C SER A 59 5.72 13.03 5.27
N TYR A 60 5.90 12.35 6.41
CA TYR A 60 7.07 12.58 7.27
C TYR A 60 8.37 12.15 6.62
N ILE A 61 8.36 11.04 5.89
CA ILE A 61 9.54 10.59 5.14
C ILE A 61 9.90 11.60 4.04
N ASP A 62 8.91 12.14 3.34
CA ASP A 62 9.11 13.17 2.30
C ASP A 62 9.73 14.46 2.88
N GLU A 63 9.25 14.90 4.05
CA GLU A 63 9.81 16.05 4.79
C GLU A 63 11.25 15.78 5.23
N ASP A 64 11.50 14.64 5.90
CA ASP A 64 12.84 14.25 6.36
C ASP A 64 13.84 14.14 5.19
N LEU A 65 13.41 13.61 4.04
CA LEU A 65 14.25 13.53 2.85
C LEU A 65 14.54 14.91 2.25
N SER A 66 13.54 15.80 2.23
CA SER A 66 13.73 17.17 1.77
C SER A 66 14.77 17.90 2.62
N ASP A 67 14.73 17.72 3.95
CA ASP A 67 15.72 18.29 4.87
C ASP A 67 17.15 17.76 4.59
N VAL A 68 17.28 16.46 4.30
CA VAL A 68 18.57 15.84 3.92
C VAL A 68 19.06 16.36 2.57
N GLU A 69 18.17 16.51 1.58
CA GLU A 69 18.50 17.07 0.28
C GLU A 69 18.98 18.51 0.40
N ASP A 70 18.32 19.34 1.23
CA ASP A 70 18.73 20.71 1.50
C ASP A 70 20.08 20.77 2.24
N GLU A 71 20.37 19.86 3.17
CA GLU A 71 21.68 19.83 3.85
C GLU A 71 22.83 19.40 2.91
N LEU A 72 22.58 18.46 2.01
CA LEU A 72 23.60 17.91 1.10
C LEU A 72 23.78 18.75 -0.17
N TYR A 73 22.70 19.31 -0.71
CA TYR A 73 22.65 19.98 -2.01
C TYR A 73 22.24 21.47 -1.93
N GLY A 74 21.67 21.93 -0.82
CA GLY A 74 21.10 23.28 -0.67
C GLY A 74 22.09 24.39 -0.27
N PHE A 75 23.37 24.07 -0.05
CA PHE A 75 24.42 25.05 0.27
C PHE A 75 25.29 25.50 -0.92
N ASP A 76 25.06 24.96 -2.14
CA ASP A 76 25.76 25.43 -3.34
C ASP A 76 24.93 26.50 -4.07
N ASP A 77 25.21 27.76 -3.72
CA ASP A 77 24.84 28.95 -4.49
C ASP A 77 25.28 28.79 -5.97
N GLU A 78 24.30 28.67 -6.87
CA GLU A 78 24.28 29.05 -8.30
C GLU A 78 25.44 28.70 -9.28
N ASP A 79 26.58 28.11 -8.88
CA ASP A 79 27.76 28.01 -9.76
C ASP A 79 28.34 26.59 -9.99
N ASP A 80 27.82 25.52 -9.36
CA ASP A 80 28.19 24.13 -9.69
C ASP A 80 27.00 23.37 -10.30
N PHE A 81 26.48 23.91 -11.41
CA PHE A 81 25.95 23.05 -12.47
C PHE A 81 27.11 22.19 -12.95
N TYR A 82 27.38 21.07 -12.28
CA TYR A 82 28.10 19.97 -12.89
C TYR A 82 27.26 19.62 -14.11
N PRO A 83 27.72 19.96 -15.35
CA PRO A 83 27.13 19.31 -16.49
C PRO A 83 27.32 17.82 -16.20
N TYR A 84 26.35 17.00 -16.57
CA TYR A 84 26.66 15.64 -16.93
C TYR A 84 27.69 15.70 -18.09
N GLU A 85 28.96 15.99 -17.77
CA GLU A 85 30.07 15.66 -18.64
C GLU A 85 30.12 14.16 -18.60
N ASP A 86 29.73 13.57 -19.74
CA ASP A 86 29.84 12.16 -20.11
C ASP A 86 30.14 11.25 -18.92
N PHE A 87 29.10 10.56 -18.45
CA PHE A 87 29.31 9.21 -17.94
C PHE A 87 29.98 8.42 -19.06
N ASP A 88 31.31 8.50 -19.12
CA ASP A 88 32.11 7.55 -19.87
C ASP A 88 31.79 6.20 -19.23
N ASP A 89 31.21 5.32 -20.03
CA ASP A 89 30.61 4.01 -19.73
C ASP A 89 31.62 3.01 -19.08
N GLU A 90 32.79 3.49 -18.65
CA GLU A 90 33.94 2.70 -18.20
C GLU A 90 34.23 2.82 -16.69
N ASN A 91 33.53 3.69 -15.93
CA ASN A 91 33.80 3.86 -14.49
C ASN A 91 32.58 3.59 -13.59
N PHE A 92 31.73 2.62 -13.97
CA PHE A 92 30.81 2.00 -13.02
C PHE A 92 31.58 0.92 -12.26
N GLU A 93 32.40 1.32 -11.28
CA GLU A 93 32.91 0.39 -10.29
C GLU A 93 31.70 -0.02 -9.43
N CYS A 94 31.07 -1.14 -9.80
CA CYS A 94 29.96 -1.73 -9.06
C CYS A 94 30.31 -1.72 -7.57
N ILE A 95 29.51 -1.04 -6.77
CA ILE A 95 29.54 -1.24 -5.32
C ILE A 95 29.07 -2.68 -5.12
N ASP A 96 30.02 -3.59 -4.88
CA ASP A 96 29.75 -4.95 -4.41
C ASP A 96 29.06 -4.84 -3.05
N PHE A 97 27.72 -4.89 -3.10
CA PHE A 97 26.93 -5.15 -1.91
C PHE A 97 26.98 -6.66 -1.69
N ASP A 98 27.84 -7.11 -0.77
CA ASP A 98 27.86 -8.50 -0.30
C ASP A 98 26.50 -8.83 0.36
N CYS A 99 25.56 -9.25 -0.48
CA CYS A 99 24.29 -9.82 -0.06
C CYS A 99 24.49 -11.31 0.19
N ASP A 100 24.69 -11.68 1.45
CA ASP A 100 24.80 -13.07 1.96
C ASP A 100 23.56 -13.96 1.65
N CYS A 101 22.60 -13.48 0.85
CA CYS A 101 21.35 -14.18 0.52
C CYS A 101 21.26 -14.69 -0.92
N CYS A 102 22.24 -14.41 -1.79
CA CYS A 102 22.14 -14.67 -3.23
C CYS A 102 23.19 -15.65 -3.78
N ASP A 103 23.60 -16.63 -2.98
CA ASP A 103 24.47 -17.76 -3.39
C ASP A 103 23.71 -18.79 -4.25
N GLU A 104 23.17 -18.37 -5.38
CA GLU A 104 22.72 -19.29 -6.44
C GLU A 104 23.54 -19.04 -7.70
N GLU A 105 24.58 -19.85 -7.88
CA GLU A 105 25.40 -19.90 -9.11
C GLU A 105 24.49 -20.17 -10.31
N ILE A 106 24.29 -19.17 -11.16
CA ILE A 106 23.71 -19.36 -12.49
C ILE A 106 24.84 -19.87 -13.39
N GLU A 107 24.86 -21.19 -13.64
CA GLU A 107 25.67 -21.76 -14.71
C GLU A 107 25.10 -21.30 -16.06
N GLU A 108 25.82 -20.43 -16.77
CA GLU A 108 25.55 -20.14 -18.18
C GLU A 108 25.98 -21.35 -19.03
N ASP A 109 24.98 -22.04 -19.60
CA ASP A 109 25.15 -23.14 -20.55
C ASP A 109 25.53 -22.55 -21.93
N ASP A 110 26.83 -22.46 -22.20
CA ASP A 110 27.37 -22.08 -23.52
C ASP A 110 27.09 -23.21 -24.54
N GLU A 111 25.96 -23.11 -25.25
CA GLU A 111 25.71 -23.89 -26.47
C GLU A 111 26.48 -23.29 -27.68
N GLU A 112 27.57 -23.96 -28.09
CA GLU A 112 28.02 -24.05 -29.50
C GLU A 112 28.24 -25.51 -29.94
#